data_AF-A0A534MC95-F1
#
_entry.id   AF-A0A534MC95-F1
#
_cell.length_a   1.000
_cell.length_b   1.000
_cell.length_c   1.000
_cell.angle_alpha   90.00
_cell.angle_beta   90.00
_cell.angle_gamma   90.00
#
_symmetry.space_group_name_H-M   'P 1'
#
loop_
_entity.id
_entity.type
_entity.pdbx_description
1 polymer ?
#
loop_
_entity_poly.entity_id
_entity_poly.type
_entity_poly.pdbx_seq_one_letter_code
_entity_poly.pdbx_strand_id
1 'polypeptide(L)'
;MAEELETAQIPPHIMAAMRERMKMAQRMSRIKHKIVVMSGKGGVGKSTVAANLACVLAEAGTAGLVDADVTGPDIAKLMGVEEAQVKATDTGLEPTTGPAGVRVISMAQMIDRDTAVVWRGPLKIKALKQMLSDVEWGDLDYLVIDLPPGTSDEPLSVAQEIPDADGAVVVTTPQEVSLLDVRKSIAFAKAVKMDILGVIENMSGFVCPHWAGTPGRRSSSNIRIRKRRKPSGGSSKLYGPA
;
A
#
# COMPACT_ATOMS: atom_id res chain seq x y z
N MET A 1 -51.87 3.86 28.33
CA MET A 1 -50.72 4.70 27.91
C MET A 1 -49.64 3.75 27.42
N ALA A 2 -49.70 3.41 26.13
CA ALA A 2 -48.59 2.76 25.46
C ALA A 2 -47.66 3.89 25.02
N GLU A 3 -46.52 4.03 25.69
CA GLU A 3 -45.46 4.94 25.26
C GLU A 3 -44.98 4.50 23.88
N GLU A 4 -45.20 5.37 22.90
CA GLU A 4 -44.57 5.34 21.61
C GLU A 4 -43.06 5.42 21.84
N LEU A 5 -42.38 4.27 21.71
CA LEU A 5 -40.95 4.22 21.48
C LEU A 5 -40.67 4.87 20.13
N GLU A 6 -40.41 6.17 20.17
CA GLU A 6 -39.98 6.96 19.02
C GLU A 6 -38.62 6.40 18.55
N THR A 7 -38.66 5.58 17.50
CA THR A 7 -37.46 5.13 16.78
C THR A 7 -36.74 6.36 16.25
N ALA A 8 -35.71 6.82 16.97
CA ALA A 8 -34.84 7.90 16.51
C ALA A 8 -34.27 7.53 15.14
N GLN A 9 -34.75 8.21 14.11
CA GLN A 9 -34.41 7.93 12.71
C GLN A 9 -32.95 8.32 12.50
N ILE A 10 -32.09 7.35 12.19
CA ILE A 10 -30.66 7.61 11.96
C ILE A 10 -30.51 8.59 10.78
N PRO A 11 -29.79 9.71 10.93
CA PRO A 11 -29.62 10.68 9.86
C PRO A 11 -29.08 10.05 8.56
N PRO A 12 -29.56 10.47 7.36
CA PRO A 12 -29.18 9.85 6.09
C PRO A 12 -27.68 9.82 5.82
N HIS A 13 -26.94 10.84 6.25
CA HIS A 13 -25.48 10.91 6.07
C HIS A 13 -24.74 9.87 6.93
N ILE A 14 -25.25 9.55 8.13
CA ILE A 14 -24.70 8.49 8.98
C ILE A 14 -24.97 7.14 8.33
N MET A 15 -26.18 6.92 7.83
CA MET A 15 -26.52 5.68 7.11
C MET A 15 -25.65 5.49 5.85
N ALA A 16 -25.38 6.55 5.10
CA ALA A 16 -24.49 6.50 3.94
C ALA A 16 -23.07 6.10 4.32
N ALA A 17 -22.48 6.77 5.33
CA ALA A 17 -21.14 6.45 5.82
C ALA A 17 -21.05 5.02 6.38
N MET A 18 -22.09 4.55 7.08
CA MET A 18 -22.17 3.17 7.57
C MET A 18 -22.21 2.15 6.41
N ARG A 19 -22.98 2.43 5.35
CA ARG A 19 -23.02 1.57 4.16
C ARG A 19 -21.67 1.50 3.45
N GLU A 20 -21.00 2.64 3.25
CA GLU A 20 -19.66 2.68 2.65
C GLU A 20 -18.67 1.84 3.46
N ARG A 21 -18.68 2.00 4.80
CA ARG A 21 -17.81 1.23 5.69
C ARG A 21 -18.10 -0.26 5.67
N MET A 22 -19.38 -0.66 5.66
CA MET A 22 -19.76 -2.07 5.55
C MET A 22 -19.35 -2.67 4.20
N LYS A 23 -19.55 -1.93 3.10
CA LYS A 23 -19.13 -2.33 1.76
C LYS A 23 -17.62 -2.55 1.70
N MET A 24 -16.83 -1.60 2.23
CA MET A 24 -15.39 -1.74 2.32
C MET A 24 -14.99 -2.96 3.17
N ALA A 25 -15.58 -3.13 4.35
CA ALA A 25 -15.26 -4.26 5.22
C ALA A 25 -15.54 -5.60 4.52
N GLN A 26 -16.66 -5.72 3.79
CA GLN A 26 -17.00 -6.90 3.01
C GLN A 26 -16.04 -7.12 1.83
N ARG A 27 -15.63 -6.05 1.13
CA ARG A 27 -14.69 -6.17 0.02
C ARG A 27 -13.32 -6.61 0.50
N MET A 28 -12.84 -5.99 1.58
CA MET A 28 -11.51 -6.21 2.14
C MET A 28 -11.41 -7.49 2.96
N SER A 29 -12.52 -8.14 3.35
CA SER A 29 -12.51 -9.43 4.05
C SER A 29 -12.21 -10.62 3.12
N ARG A 30 -12.33 -10.44 1.81
CA ARG A 30 -11.98 -11.45 0.79
C ARG A 30 -10.48 -11.51 0.47
N ILE A 31 -9.70 -10.64 1.11
CA ILE A 31 -8.26 -10.50 0.91
C ILE A 31 -7.56 -11.11 2.12
N LYS A 32 -6.79 -12.18 1.93
CA LYS A 32 -6.14 -12.91 3.03
C LYS A 32 -5.01 -12.11 3.66
N HIS A 33 -4.16 -11.49 2.84
CA HIS A 33 -3.02 -10.70 3.32
C HIS A 33 -2.96 -9.33 2.63
N LYS A 34 -2.79 -8.28 3.43
CA LYS A 34 -2.69 -6.88 2.99
C LYS A 34 -1.34 -6.34 3.43
N ILE A 35 -0.47 -6.07 2.45
CA ILE A 35 0.91 -5.64 2.67
C ILE A 35 1.05 -4.20 2.21
N VAL A 36 1.40 -3.32 3.14
CA VAL A 36 1.60 -1.90 2.86
C VAL A 36 3.05 -1.66 2.49
N VAL A 37 3.31 -0.92 1.41
CA VAL A 37 4.66 -0.51 1.00
C VAL A 37 4.80 0.98 1.21
N MET A 38 5.82 1.37 1.97
CA MET A 38 6.02 2.75 2.39
C MET A 38 7.48 3.19 2.33
N SER A 39 7.74 4.50 2.29
CA SER A 39 9.09 5.07 2.29
C SER A 39 9.17 6.36 3.10
N GLY A 40 10.35 6.67 3.64
CA GLY A 40 10.58 7.92 4.38
C GLY A 40 10.60 9.18 3.51
N LYS A 41 10.86 9.03 2.20
CA LYS A 41 10.99 10.10 1.19
C LYS A 41 10.60 9.58 -0.20
N GLY A 42 10.44 10.48 -1.16
CA GLY A 42 10.26 10.16 -2.58
C GLY A 42 11.57 9.76 -3.26
N GLY A 43 11.49 9.04 -4.38
CA GLY A 43 12.66 8.69 -5.21
C GLY A 43 13.42 7.42 -4.80
N VAL A 44 13.04 6.73 -3.71
CA VAL A 44 13.71 5.50 -3.25
C VAL A 44 13.35 4.24 -4.05
N GLY A 45 12.46 4.35 -5.05
CA GLY A 45 11.94 3.23 -5.82
C GLY A 45 10.86 2.40 -5.10
N LYS A 46 10.11 3.03 -4.17
CA LYS A 46 8.98 2.44 -3.44
C LYS A 46 7.98 1.73 -4.37
N SER A 47 7.48 2.43 -5.39
CA SER A 47 6.49 1.92 -6.35
C SER A 47 7.04 0.77 -7.21
N THR A 48 8.31 0.84 -7.59
CA THR A 48 9.00 -0.25 -8.28
C THR A 48 9.08 -1.50 -7.40
N VAL A 49 9.41 -1.34 -6.12
CA VAL A 49 9.44 -2.46 -5.16
C VAL A 49 8.04 -3.02 -4.93
N ALA A 50 7.00 -2.17 -4.83
CA ALA A 50 5.61 -2.60 -4.70
C ALA A 50 5.14 -3.43 -5.91
N ALA A 51 5.41 -2.95 -7.12
CA ALA A 51 5.08 -3.67 -8.36
C ALA A 51 5.76 -5.03 -8.44
N ASN A 52 7.09 -5.09 -8.20
CA ASN A 52 7.82 -6.35 -8.21
C ASN A 52 7.35 -7.31 -7.11
N LEU A 53 7.05 -6.80 -5.92
CA LEU A 53 6.52 -7.61 -4.82
C LEU A 53 5.17 -8.24 -5.22
N ALA A 54 4.27 -7.47 -5.82
CA ALA A 54 2.99 -7.98 -6.29
C ALA A 54 3.16 -9.07 -7.36
N CYS A 55 4.07 -8.87 -8.33
CA CYS A 55 4.36 -9.88 -9.35
C CYS A 55 4.94 -11.17 -8.76
N VAL A 56 5.88 -11.08 -7.81
CA VAL A 56 6.45 -12.27 -7.15
C VAL A 56 5.40 -12.99 -6.30
N LEU A 57 4.52 -12.26 -5.60
CA LEU A 57 3.41 -12.86 -4.86
C LEU A 57 2.39 -13.54 -5.79
N ALA A 58 2.24 -13.03 -7.02
CA ALA A 58 1.38 -13.64 -8.04
C ALA A 58 1.86 -15.04 -8.47
N GLU A 59 3.15 -15.36 -8.30
CA GLU A 59 3.68 -16.70 -8.55
C GLU A 59 3.21 -17.72 -7.49
N ALA A 60 2.86 -17.25 -6.29
CA ALA A 60 2.44 -18.09 -5.17
C ALA A 60 0.92 -18.12 -4.95
N GLY A 61 0.17 -17.17 -5.53
CA GLY A 61 -1.27 -17.05 -5.37
C GLY A 61 -1.85 -15.85 -6.11
N THR A 62 -3.12 -15.57 -5.88
CA THR A 62 -3.80 -14.41 -6.50
C THR A 62 -3.34 -13.11 -5.84
N ALA A 63 -2.88 -12.14 -6.66
CA ALA A 63 -2.32 -10.88 -6.18
C ALA A 63 -3.04 -9.66 -6.76
N GLY A 64 -3.19 -8.64 -5.92
CA GLY A 64 -3.63 -7.31 -6.29
C GLY A 64 -2.61 -6.23 -5.93
N LEU A 65 -2.69 -5.10 -6.60
CA LEU A 65 -1.83 -3.93 -6.38
C LEU A 65 -2.66 -2.65 -6.44
N VAL A 66 -2.57 -1.85 -5.39
CA VAL A 66 -3.21 -0.54 -5.26
C VAL A 66 -2.13 0.55 -5.27
N ASP A 67 -2.30 1.54 -6.14
CA ASP A 67 -1.53 2.77 -6.09
C ASP A 67 -2.30 3.85 -5.34
N ALA A 68 -1.84 4.21 -4.15
CA ALA A 68 -2.45 5.26 -3.34
C ALA A 68 -1.75 6.63 -3.50
N ASP A 69 -0.73 6.74 -4.36
CA ASP A 69 -0.02 8.00 -4.60
C ASP A 69 -0.62 8.79 -5.77
N VAL A 70 -1.45 9.78 -5.44
CA VAL A 70 -2.07 10.67 -6.44
C VAL A 70 -1.05 11.62 -7.07
N THR A 71 0.04 11.93 -6.38
CA THR A 71 0.98 12.99 -6.79
C THR A 71 2.01 12.50 -7.81
N GLY A 72 2.32 11.21 -7.78
CA GLY A 72 3.19 10.57 -8.76
C GLY A 72 2.78 9.12 -8.96
N PRO A 73 1.60 8.86 -9.58
CA PRO A 73 1.11 7.49 -9.77
C PRO A 73 1.95 6.74 -10.81
N ASP A 74 3.01 6.08 -10.36
CA ASP A 74 3.94 5.34 -11.22
C ASP A 74 3.46 3.92 -11.54
N ILE A 75 2.54 3.36 -10.75
CA ILE A 75 2.19 1.94 -10.81
C ILE A 75 1.52 1.59 -12.14
N ALA A 76 0.59 2.41 -12.64
CA ALA A 76 -0.09 2.14 -13.90
C ALA A 76 0.92 2.00 -15.06
N LYS A 77 1.94 2.87 -15.07
CA LYS A 77 3.02 2.83 -16.05
C LYS A 77 3.96 1.64 -15.83
N LEU A 78 4.40 1.39 -14.60
CA LEU A 78 5.27 0.26 -14.25
C LEU A 78 4.65 -1.10 -14.58
N MET A 79 3.33 -1.20 -14.47
CA MET A 79 2.56 -2.40 -14.77
C MET A 79 2.06 -2.44 -16.23
N GLY A 80 2.35 -1.43 -17.05
CA GLY A 80 1.94 -1.41 -18.46
C GLY A 80 0.42 -1.30 -18.68
N VAL A 81 -0.31 -0.73 -17.73
CA VAL A 81 -1.78 -0.57 -17.74
C VAL A 81 -2.22 0.89 -17.79
N GLU A 82 -1.32 1.80 -18.20
CA GLU A 82 -1.56 3.25 -18.23
C GLU A 82 -2.74 3.63 -19.15
N GLU A 83 -2.87 2.96 -20.31
CA GLU A 83 -3.96 3.19 -21.26
C GLU A 83 -5.24 2.40 -20.93
N ALA A 84 -5.18 1.52 -19.93
CA ALA A 84 -6.32 0.69 -19.57
C ALA A 84 -7.34 1.50 -18.76
N GLN A 85 -8.58 1.51 -19.23
CA GLN A 85 -9.70 2.15 -18.56
C GLN A 85 -10.30 1.21 -17.52
N VAL A 86 -10.53 1.73 -16.31
CA VAL A 86 -11.26 1.00 -15.27
C VAL A 86 -12.73 0.93 -15.69
N LYS A 87 -13.24 -0.29 -15.85
CA LYS A 87 -14.64 -0.49 -16.26
C LYS A 87 -15.55 -0.46 -15.05
N ALA A 88 -16.59 0.36 -15.11
CA ALA A 88 -17.68 0.26 -14.16
C ALA A 88 -18.57 -0.94 -14.49
N THR A 89 -18.91 -1.72 -13.48
CA THR A 89 -19.87 -2.83 -13.53
C THR A 89 -21.08 -2.50 -12.68
N ASP A 90 -22.13 -3.32 -12.73
CA ASP A 90 -23.32 -3.17 -11.87
C ASP A 90 -22.98 -3.26 -10.37
N THR A 91 -21.88 -3.92 -10.03
CA THR A 91 -21.49 -4.27 -8.65
C THR A 91 -20.21 -3.59 -8.16
N GLY A 92 -19.53 -2.81 -9.02
CA GLY A 92 -18.27 -2.16 -8.67
C GLY A 92 -17.42 -1.69 -9.85
N LEU A 93 -16.11 -1.78 -9.67
CA LEU A 93 -15.09 -1.42 -10.64
C LEU A 93 -14.22 -2.63 -10.96
N GLU A 94 -14.08 -2.98 -12.23
CA GLU A 94 -13.20 -4.07 -12.66
C GLU A 94 -11.74 -3.58 -12.64
N PRO A 95 -10.83 -4.22 -11.86
CA PRO A 95 -9.42 -3.86 -11.88
C PRO A 95 -8.79 -4.26 -13.21
N THR A 96 -7.77 -3.51 -13.62
CA THR A 96 -7.00 -3.83 -14.82
C THR A 96 -6.07 -5.02 -14.54
N THR A 97 -5.74 -5.81 -15.55
CA THR A 97 -4.82 -6.95 -15.38
C THR A 97 -3.44 -6.58 -15.88
N GLY A 98 -2.46 -6.56 -14.98
CA GLY A 98 -1.05 -6.34 -15.29
C GLY A 98 -0.27 -7.65 -15.49
N PRO A 99 1.07 -7.56 -15.56
CA PRO A 99 1.96 -8.72 -15.64
C PRO A 99 1.69 -9.76 -14.55
N ALA A 100 1.99 -11.03 -14.87
CA ALA A 100 1.76 -12.18 -13.98
C ALA A 100 0.31 -12.35 -13.49
N GLY A 101 -0.67 -11.68 -14.13
CA GLY A 101 -2.08 -11.74 -13.72
C GLY A 101 -2.41 -10.88 -12.51
N VAL A 102 -1.52 -9.95 -12.10
CA VAL A 102 -1.77 -9.03 -10.99
C VAL A 102 -2.95 -8.13 -11.32
N ARG A 103 -3.94 -8.06 -10.42
CA ARG A 103 -5.05 -7.11 -10.52
C ARG A 103 -4.56 -5.73 -10.07
N VAL A 104 -4.64 -4.72 -10.91
CA VAL A 104 -4.07 -3.39 -10.67
C VAL A 104 -5.19 -2.37 -10.68
N ILE A 105 -5.20 -1.54 -9.64
CA ILE A 105 -5.90 -0.26 -9.64
C ILE A 105 -4.90 0.84 -9.31
N SER A 106 -4.93 1.93 -10.08
CA SER A 106 -4.15 3.11 -9.77
C SER A 106 -4.98 4.37 -9.84
N MET A 107 -4.64 5.34 -8.99
CA MET A 107 -5.17 6.70 -9.06
C MET A 107 -5.05 7.28 -10.48
N ALA A 108 -3.97 7.01 -11.21
CA ALA A 108 -3.79 7.46 -12.60
C ALA A 108 -4.94 7.02 -13.54
N GLN A 109 -5.53 5.85 -13.28
CA GLN A 109 -6.61 5.30 -14.11
C GLN A 109 -7.99 5.83 -13.68
N MET A 110 -8.08 6.41 -12.49
CA MET A 110 -9.29 7.03 -11.94
C MET A 110 -9.37 8.54 -12.23
N ILE A 111 -8.27 9.13 -12.74
CA ILE A 111 -8.17 10.54 -13.06
C ILE A 111 -8.43 10.74 -14.55
N ASP A 112 -9.34 11.66 -14.88
CA ASP A 112 -9.46 12.16 -16.24
C ASP A 112 -8.28 13.10 -16.55
N ARG A 113 -7.40 12.67 -17.47
CA ARG A 113 -6.17 13.37 -17.84
C ARG A 113 -6.41 14.75 -18.44
N ASP A 114 -7.61 15.00 -18.98
CA ASP A 114 -7.96 16.27 -19.62
C ASP A 114 -8.51 17.30 -18.64
N THR A 115 -8.75 16.91 -17.38
CA THR A 115 -9.26 17.80 -16.34
C THR A 115 -8.17 18.20 -15.35
N ALA A 116 -7.86 19.50 -15.29
CA ALA A 116 -6.98 20.08 -14.29
C ALA A 116 -7.68 20.15 -12.91
N VAL A 117 -7.91 18.99 -12.29
CA VAL A 117 -8.47 18.89 -10.94
C VAL A 117 -7.35 19.06 -9.92
N VAL A 118 -7.49 20.03 -9.01
CA VAL A 118 -6.59 20.15 -7.86
C VAL A 118 -6.94 19.07 -6.84
N TRP A 119 -6.11 18.03 -6.78
CA TRP A 119 -6.26 16.91 -5.85
C TRP A 119 -5.94 17.33 -4.41
N ARG A 120 -6.96 17.77 -3.68
CA ARG A 120 -6.87 18.06 -2.24
C ARG A 120 -7.04 16.78 -1.41
N GLY A 121 -6.47 16.77 -0.20
CA GLY A 121 -6.50 15.61 0.71
C GLY A 121 -7.84 14.85 0.79
N PRO A 122 -8.98 15.52 1.03
CA PRO A 122 -10.27 14.83 1.09
C PRO A 122 -10.65 14.08 -0.19
N LEU A 123 -10.31 14.62 -1.36
CA LEU A 123 -10.58 13.97 -2.65
C LEU A 123 -9.69 12.74 -2.84
N LYS A 124 -8.41 12.83 -2.46
CA LYS A 124 -7.48 11.69 -2.47
C LYS A 124 -7.97 10.56 -1.56
N ILE A 125 -8.39 10.88 -0.34
CA ILE A 125 -8.93 9.90 0.60
C ILE A 125 -10.22 9.28 0.09
N LYS A 126 -11.12 10.08 -0.52
CA LYS A 126 -12.34 9.54 -1.14
C LYS A 126 -12.01 8.56 -2.27
N ALA A 127 -11.09 8.90 -3.16
CA ALA A 127 -10.67 8.02 -4.24
C ALA A 127 -10.02 6.72 -3.72
N LEU A 128 -9.19 6.82 -2.68
CA LEU A 128 -8.65 5.64 -1.99
C LEU A 128 -9.76 4.75 -1.44
N LYS A 129 -10.73 5.31 -0.72
CA LYS A 129 -11.87 4.55 -0.19
C LYS A 129 -12.61 3.82 -1.30
N GLN A 130 -12.84 4.49 -2.42
CA GLN A 130 -13.46 3.90 -3.60
C GLN A 130 -12.64 2.73 -4.17
N MET A 131 -11.31 2.87 -4.27
CA MET A 131 -10.43 1.76 -4.70
C MET A 131 -10.49 0.56 -3.74
N LEU A 132 -10.70 0.78 -2.43
CA LEU A 132 -10.79 -0.29 -1.43
C LEU A 132 -12.21 -0.90 -1.34
N SER A 133 -13.27 -0.12 -1.55
CA SER A 133 -14.66 -0.57 -1.39
C SER A 133 -15.32 -1.06 -2.67
N ASP A 134 -14.99 -0.43 -3.80
CA ASP A 134 -15.76 -0.58 -5.04
C ASP A 134 -15.05 -1.47 -6.05
N VAL A 135 -13.72 -1.58 -5.98
CA VAL A 135 -12.98 -2.48 -6.87
C VAL A 135 -13.33 -3.92 -6.57
N GLU A 136 -13.63 -4.66 -7.62
CA GLU A 136 -14.04 -6.05 -7.60
C GLU A 136 -12.81 -6.95 -7.53
N TRP A 137 -12.14 -6.91 -6.37
CA TRP A 137 -10.94 -7.69 -6.14
C TRP A 137 -11.14 -9.19 -6.24
N GLY A 138 -12.37 -9.72 -6.17
CA GLY A 138 -12.61 -11.16 -6.04
C GLY A 138 -12.04 -11.70 -4.73
N ASP A 139 -11.71 -12.99 -4.71
CA ASP A 139 -10.85 -13.55 -3.67
C ASP A 139 -9.39 -13.28 -4.05
N LEU A 140 -8.61 -12.76 -3.08
CA LEU A 140 -7.18 -12.51 -3.22
C LEU A 140 -6.40 -13.12 -2.07
N ASP A 141 -5.28 -13.73 -2.40
CA ASP A 141 -4.30 -14.17 -1.41
C ASP A 141 -3.49 -12.98 -0.89
N TYR A 142 -3.11 -12.05 -1.78
CA TYR A 142 -2.27 -10.91 -1.45
C TYR A 142 -2.79 -9.60 -2.07
N LEU A 143 -2.83 -8.53 -1.30
CA LEU A 143 -3.00 -7.17 -1.78
C LEU A 143 -1.81 -6.32 -1.35
N VAL A 144 -1.06 -5.80 -2.31
CA VAL A 144 0.03 -4.85 -2.08
C VAL A 144 -0.50 -3.43 -2.25
N ILE A 145 -0.22 -2.55 -1.29
CA ILE A 145 -0.71 -1.16 -1.30
C ILE A 145 0.48 -0.21 -1.28
N ASP A 146 0.68 0.55 -2.35
CA ASP A 146 1.74 1.53 -2.49
C ASP A 146 1.30 2.88 -1.93
N LEU A 147 1.84 3.30 -0.79
CA LEU A 147 1.49 4.58 -0.16
C LEU A 147 2.17 5.77 -0.85
N PRO A 148 1.65 7.01 -0.68
CA PRO A 148 2.42 8.21 -0.99
C PRO A 148 3.76 8.24 -0.21
N PRO A 149 4.80 8.89 -0.75
CA PRO A 149 6.10 9.00 -0.09
C PRO A 149 6.02 9.87 1.17
N GLY A 150 6.89 9.58 2.14
CA GLY A 150 7.05 10.40 3.33
C GLY A 150 6.37 9.81 4.56
N THR A 151 6.46 10.57 5.65
CA THR A 151 5.87 10.22 6.95
C THR A 151 5.07 11.39 7.54
N SER A 152 4.48 12.21 6.67
CA SER A 152 3.65 13.36 7.02
C SER A 152 2.16 12.96 7.07
N ASP A 153 1.26 13.94 7.16
CA ASP A 153 -0.18 13.73 7.34
C ASP A 153 -0.84 12.99 6.16
N GLU A 154 -0.35 13.16 4.92
CA GLU A 154 -0.95 12.52 3.75
C GLU A 154 -0.76 10.99 3.76
N PRO A 155 0.47 10.44 3.79
CA PRO A 155 0.67 9.00 3.96
C PRO A 155 -0.04 8.45 5.19
N LEU A 156 -0.06 9.22 6.30
CA LEU A 156 -0.70 8.82 7.55
C LEU A 156 -2.20 8.60 7.37
N SER A 157 -2.86 9.58 6.74
CA SER A 157 -4.30 9.54 6.48
C SER A 157 -4.65 8.39 5.55
N VAL A 158 -3.87 8.17 4.49
CA VAL A 158 -4.06 7.03 3.57
C VAL A 158 -3.91 5.70 4.31
N ALA A 159 -2.87 5.54 5.12
CA ALA A 159 -2.60 4.32 5.85
C ALA A 159 -3.69 3.97 6.88
N GLN A 160 -4.30 4.98 7.51
CA GLN A 160 -5.39 4.78 8.47
C GLN A 160 -6.70 4.26 7.83
N GLU A 161 -6.88 4.45 6.53
CA GLU A 161 -8.06 3.97 5.81
C GLU A 161 -7.93 2.52 5.33
N ILE A 162 -6.76 1.90 5.51
CA ILE A 162 -6.51 0.50 5.13
C ILE A 162 -6.91 -0.40 6.30
N PRO A 163 -7.99 -1.20 6.18
CA PRO A 163 -8.44 -2.05 7.27
C PRO A 163 -7.60 -3.32 7.38
N ASP A 164 -7.24 -3.69 8.60
CA ASP A 164 -6.63 -4.98 8.96
C ASP A 164 -5.37 -5.31 8.14
N ALA A 165 -4.47 -4.35 7.98
CA ALA A 165 -3.19 -4.59 7.33
C ALA A 165 -2.29 -5.52 8.18
N ASP A 166 -1.76 -6.59 7.57
CA ASP A 166 -0.84 -7.52 8.25
C ASP A 166 0.47 -6.83 8.65
N GLY A 167 0.88 -5.82 7.88
CA GLY A 167 2.03 -5.00 8.19
C GLY A 167 2.57 -4.21 7.01
N ALA A 168 3.70 -3.55 7.26
CA ALA A 168 4.37 -2.66 6.33
C ALA A 168 5.78 -3.16 5.96
N VAL A 169 6.14 -2.98 4.69
CA VAL A 169 7.49 -3.06 4.16
C VAL A 169 8.02 -1.65 3.94
N VAL A 170 9.16 -1.34 4.55
CA VAL A 170 9.80 -0.02 4.42
C VAL A 170 10.86 -0.07 3.33
N VAL A 171 10.76 0.81 2.34
CA VAL A 171 11.74 0.96 1.25
C VAL A 171 12.64 2.16 1.52
N THR A 172 13.95 1.97 1.35
CA THR A 172 15.00 2.99 1.53
C THR A 172 16.15 2.72 0.57
N THR A 173 17.16 3.60 0.49
CA THR A 173 18.39 3.42 -0.29
C THR A 173 19.63 3.57 0.60
N PRO A 174 20.81 3.02 0.27
CA PRO A 174 22.03 3.13 1.10
C PRO A 174 22.41 4.56 1.46
N GLN A 175 22.31 5.46 0.48
CA GLN A 175 22.59 6.89 0.65
C GLN A 175 21.61 7.52 1.65
N GLU A 176 20.39 6.98 1.72
CA GLU A 176 19.31 7.40 2.62
C GLU A 176 19.17 6.52 3.88
N VAL A 177 20.10 5.59 4.15
CA VAL A 177 20.21 4.94 5.47
C VAL A 177 20.82 5.91 6.48
N SER A 178 20.30 7.14 6.54
CA SER A 178 20.40 7.91 7.75
C SER A 178 19.57 7.17 8.80
N LEU A 179 20.12 6.95 10.00
CA LEU A 179 19.36 6.37 11.12
C LEU A 179 18.04 7.12 11.36
N LEU A 180 17.97 8.38 10.95
CA LEU A 180 16.79 9.25 11.06
C LEU A 180 15.64 8.83 10.16
N ASP A 181 15.87 8.53 8.88
CA ASP A 181 14.79 8.19 7.94
C ASP A 181 14.17 6.83 8.30
N VAL A 182 15.00 5.84 8.65
CA VAL A 182 14.53 4.55 9.17
C VAL A 182 13.77 4.72 10.49
N ARG A 183 14.25 5.56 11.42
CA ARG A 183 13.53 5.86 12.67
C ARG A 183 12.18 6.51 12.42
N LYS A 184 12.08 7.43 11.46
CA LYS A 184 10.82 8.09 11.08
C LYS A 184 9.83 7.09 10.48
N SER A 185 10.26 6.23 9.56
CA SER A 185 9.40 5.18 9.00
C SER A 185 8.93 4.19 10.08
N ILE A 186 9.80 3.85 11.04
CA ILE A 186 9.40 3.01 12.19
C ILE A 186 8.37 3.72 13.08
N ALA A 187 8.58 5.00 13.37
CA ALA A 187 7.65 5.79 14.18
C ALA A 187 6.29 5.93 13.47
N PHE A 188 6.31 6.14 12.16
CA PHE A 188 5.11 6.19 11.33
C PHE A 188 4.34 4.86 11.37
N ALA A 189 5.01 3.73 11.14
CA ALA A 189 4.37 2.41 11.21
C ALA A 189 3.69 2.16 12.57
N LYS A 190 4.34 2.59 13.67
CA LYS A 190 3.72 2.55 15.00
C LYS A 190 2.51 3.46 15.13
N ALA A 191 2.55 4.67 14.57
CA ALA A 191 1.43 5.61 14.61
C ALA A 191 0.18 5.07 13.90
N VAL A 192 0.37 4.29 12.83
CA VAL A 192 -0.73 3.61 12.10
C VAL A 192 -0.99 2.19 12.61
N LYS A 193 -0.36 1.79 13.72
CA LYS A 193 -0.49 0.46 14.35
C LYS A 193 -0.18 -0.71 13.39
N MET A 194 0.73 -0.53 12.45
CA MET A 194 1.18 -1.56 11.53
C MET A 194 2.50 -2.18 12.01
N ASP A 195 2.59 -3.51 11.95
CA ASP A 195 3.84 -4.22 12.20
C ASP A 195 4.80 -4.07 11.02
N ILE A 196 6.09 -3.90 11.30
CA ILE A 196 7.09 -3.85 10.24
C ILE A 196 7.51 -5.28 9.89
N LEU A 197 7.14 -5.71 8.68
CA LEU A 197 7.46 -7.02 8.13
C LEU A 197 8.94 -7.09 7.71
N GLY A 198 9.47 -5.99 7.19
CA GLY A 198 10.86 -5.89 6.78
C GLY A 198 11.26 -4.52 6.24
N VAL A 199 12.57 -4.35 6.06
CA VAL A 199 13.15 -3.17 5.40
C VAL A 199 13.88 -3.63 4.14
N ILE A 200 13.60 -2.94 3.02
CA ILE A 200 14.22 -3.15 1.72
C ILE A 200 15.14 -1.96 1.44
N GLU A 201 16.44 -2.23 1.34
CA GLU A 201 17.47 -1.30 0.92
C GLU A 201 17.65 -1.45 -0.61
N ASN A 202 16.93 -0.62 -1.35
CA ASN A 202 16.96 -0.54 -2.81
C ASN A 202 18.19 0.23 -3.30
N MET A 203 18.60 0.03 -4.56
CA MET A 203 19.78 0.68 -5.14
C MET A 203 21.07 0.46 -4.31
N SER A 204 21.19 -0.71 -3.66
CA SER A 204 22.31 -1.07 -2.77
C SER A 204 23.54 -1.66 -3.45
N GLY A 205 23.49 -1.74 -4.77
CA GLY A 205 24.56 -2.23 -5.62
C GLY A 205 24.26 -1.89 -7.06
N PHE A 206 25.21 -2.24 -7.93
CA PHE A 206 25.03 -2.14 -9.37
C PHE A 206 25.58 -3.41 -10.02
N VAL A 207 24.70 -4.16 -10.66
CA VAL A 207 25.08 -5.27 -11.55
C VAL A 207 25.35 -4.68 -12.93
N CYS A 208 26.62 -4.61 -13.33
CA CYS A 208 26.99 -4.17 -14.68
C CYS A 208 26.48 -5.18 -15.71
N PRO A 209 25.65 -4.78 -16.71
CA PRO A 209 25.13 -5.70 -17.73
C PRO A 209 26.24 -6.42 -18.51
N HIS A 210 27.39 -5.76 -18.68
CA HIS A 210 28.55 -6.32 -19.37
C HIS A 210 29.24 -7.45 -18.57
N TRP A 211 28.97 -7.57 -17.27
CA TRP A 211 29.55 -8.60 -16.39
C TRP A 211 28.53 -9.64 -15.93
N ALA A 212 27.27 -9.50 -16.33
CA ALA A 212 26.23 -10.49 -16.03
C ALA A 212 26.55 -11.80 -16.77
N GLY A 213 27.13 -12.76 -16.05
CA GLY A 213 27.52 -14.08 -16.58
C GLY A 213 29.02 -14.35 -16.67
N THR A 214 29.90 -13.40 -16.32
CA THR A 214 31.36 -13.64 -16.32
C THR A 214 31.84 -14.23 -14.99
N PRO A 215 32.39 -15.47 -14.96
CA PRO A 215 32.90 -16.05 -13.73
C PRO A 215 34.02 -15.20 -13.12
N GLY A 216 33.94 -14.91 -11.81
CA GLY A 216 35.01 -14.23 -11.07
C GLY A 216 34.90 -12.70 -10.91
N ARG A 217 33.96 -12.03 -11.59
CA ARG A 217 33.63 -10.62 -11.29
C ARG A 217 32.47 -10.56 -10.29
N ARG A 218 32.73 -10.08 -9.06
CA ARG A 218 31.68 -9.92 -8.04
C ARG A 218 30.79 -8.73 -8.39
N SER A 219 29.58 -8.98 -8.85
CA SER A 219 28.49 -7.99 -8.81
C SER A 219 27.84 -8.02 -7.42
N SER A 220 27.72 -6.87 -6.75
CA SER A 220 26.86 -6.76 -5.56
C SER A 220 25.39 -6.77 -5.99
N SER A 221 24.50 -7.36 -5.19
CA SER A 221 23.06 -7.33 -5.45
C SER A 221 22.54 -5.89 -5.38
N ASN A 222 21.60 -5.52 -6.27
CA ASN A 222 21.00 -4.19 -6.28
C ASN A 222 20.02 -3.96 -5.11
N ILE A 223 19.63 -5.02 -4.40
CA ILE A 223 18.70 -4.99 -3.26
C ILE A 223 19.32 -5.74 -2.07
N ARG A 224 19.14 -5.20 -0.87
CA ARG A 224 19.46 -5.87 0.40
C ARG A 224 18.22 -5.86 1.31
N ILE A 225 17.82 -7.03 1.79
CA ILE A 225 16.63 -7.21 2.63
C ILE A 225 17.06 -7.43 4.08
N ARG A 226 16.49 -6.65 5.02
CA ARG A 226 16.65 -6.87 6.46
C ARG A 226 15.31 -7.31 7.06
N LYS A 227 15.25 -8.57 7.52
CA LYS A 227 14.09 -9.08 8.27
C LYS A 227 14.18 -8.63 9.73
N ARG A 228 13.04 -8.26 10.30
CA ARG A 228 12.91 -8.07 11.76
C ARG A 228 13.14 -9.42 12.43
N ARG A 229 14.17 -9.54 13.27
CA ARG A 229 14.31 -10.71 14.14
C ARG A 229 13.18 -10.65 15.17
N LYS A 230 12.35 -11.70 15.29
CA LYS A 230 11.46 -11.83 16.45
C LYS A 230 12.34 -11.78 17.71
N PRO A 231 12.00 -11.00 18.75
CA PRO A 231 12.67 -11.15 20.02
C PRO A 231 12.45 -12.60 20.47
N SER A 232 13.54 -13.36 20.60
CA SER A 232 13.50 -14.67 21.25
C SER A 232 12.89 -14.45 22.64
N GLY A 233 11.82 -15.19 22.95
CA GLY A 233 11.16 -15.13 24.25
C GLY A 233 12.19 -15.24 25.36
N GLY A 234 12.36 -14.14 26.08
CA GLY A 234 13.34 -13.98 27.14
C GLY A 234 13.02 -12.69 27.87
N SER A 235 12.35 -12.82 29.00
CA SER A 235 12.10 -11.73 29.93
C SER A 235 13.43 -11.07 30.31
N SER A 236 13.61 -9.81 29.94
CA SER A 236 14.54 -8.93 30.64
C SER A 236 13.78 -7.66 31.02
N LYS A 237 13.32 -7.65 32.27
CA LYS A 237 13.22 -6.42 33.07
C LYS A 237 14.48 -5.61 32.79
N LEU A 238 14.35 -4.31 32.50
CA LEU A 238 15.33 -3.30 32.88
C LEU A 238 14.75 -1.90 32.60
N TYR A 239 14.77 -1.09 33.66
CA TYR A 239 14.55 0.36 33.77
C TYR A 239 13.13 0.85 34.12
N GLY A 240 12.89 0.93 35.43
CA GLY A 240 12.12 2.01 36.07
C GLY A 240 13.01 3.23 36.38
N PRO A 241 12.42 4.37 36.78
CA PRO A 241 13.12 5.65 36.85
C PRO A 241 13.94 5.80 38.14
N ALA A 242 15.05 6.55 38.04
CA ALA A 242 15.69 7.23 39.15
C ALA A 242 15.66 8.74 38.85
#